data_AF-A0A2J7RIA5-F1
#
_entry.id   AF-A0A2J7RIA5-F1
#
_cell.length_a   1.000
_cell.length_b   1.000
_cell.length_c   1.000
_cell.angle_alpha   90.00
_cell.angle_beta   90.00
_cell.angle_gamma   90.00
#
_symmetry.space_group_name_H-M   'P 1'
#
loop_
_entity.id
_entity.type
_entity.pdbx_description
1 polymer ?
#
loop_
_entity_poly.entity_id
_entity_poly.type
_entity_poly.pdbx_seq_one_letter_code
_entity_poly.pdbx_strand_id
1 'polypeptide(L)'
;RCSHLMSISDEHVAEMDLGQSVTVKQLNCSSCDKCVALSFSDAWNTPEDILTDDTERNGWFEVSSPRDRVVCYALSQIMYRQFEVPEEEREEAIFDQPDPTDIVMIFWLKGQAIGFYTIKPKGSLVERTMEHYAMHTLDTAYVRSVKRRQGYGMRMLQNITSSYPGNDIGFSKPISFSMWKVLRKYLQHNADYRNKFWEIEGTGGEGNQKLIWYAIKFQDKKKKTLHNE
;
A
#
# COMPACT_ATOMS: atom_id res chain seq x y z
N ARG A 1 -24.53 -16.49 -7.96
CA ARG A 1 -23.93 -17.25 -9.09
C ARG A 1 -23.83 -16.28 -10.26
N CYS A 2 -22.62 -15.86 -10.61
CA CYS A 2 -22.38 -15.03 -11.79
C CYS A 2 -22.79 -15.82 -13.05
N SER A 3 -23.51 -15.18 -13.97
CA SER A 3 -23.99 -15.81 -15.21
C SER A 3 -22.84 -16.05 -16.20
N HIS A 4 -23.07 -16.91 -17.20
CA HIS A 4 -22.04 -17.44 -18.13
C HIS A 4 -21.44 -16.43 -19.12
N LEU A 5 -21.73 -15.13 -18.99
CA LEU A 5 -21.18 -14.10 -19.86
C LEU A 5 -19.97 -13.45 -19.17
N MET A 6 -18.85 -13.40 -19.90
CA MET A 6 -17.59 -12.84 -19.44
C MET A 6 -17.08 -11.82 -20.45
N SER A 7 -16.44 -10.76 -19.98
CA SER A 7 -15.74 -9.76 -20.80
C SER A 7 -14.24 -9.81 -20.52
N ILE A 8 -13.44 -9.61 -21.56
CA ILE A 8 -11.98 -9.49 -21.43
C ILE A 8 -11.61 -8.01 -21.57
N SER A 9 -10.82 -7.51 -20.63
CA SER A 9 -10.12 -6.23 -20.73
C SER A 9 -8.62 -6.46 -20.72
N ASP A 10 -7.88 -5.62 -21.45
CA ASP A 10 -6.43 -5.59 -21.42
C ASP A 10 -5.97 -4.46 -20.49
N GLU A 11 -5.09 -4.78 -19.55
CA GLU A 11 -4.59 -3.86 -18.53
C GLU A 11 -3.06 -3.83 -18.58
N HIS A 12 -2.48 -2.64 -18.70
CA HIS A 12 -1.03 -2.46 -18.68
C HIS A 12 -0.55 -2.28 -17.24
N VAL A 13 0.49 -3.01 -16.87
CA VAL A 13 1.20 -2.90 -15.58
C VAL A 13 2.57 -2.30 -15.88
N ALA A 14 2.84 -1.14 -15.27
CA ALA A 14 3.97 -0.24 -15.54
C ALA A 14 5.34 -0.91 -15.83
N GLU A 15 6.22 -0.19 -16.54
CA GLU A 15 7.58 -0.62 -16.95
C GLU A 15 8.60 -0.68 -15.81
N MET A 16 9.40 -1.75 -15.77
CA MET A 16 10.46 -1.91 -14.76
C MET A 16 11.65 -1.03 -15.13
N ASP A 17 12.45 -0.63 -14.14
CA ASP A 17 13.77 -0.02 -14.35
C ASP A 17 14.79 -0.98 -15.04
N LEU A 18 14.28 -2.13 -15.52
CA LEU A 18 14.93 -3.12 -16.37
C LEU A 18 14.39 -3.11 -17.82
N GLY A 19 13.54 -2.14 -18.19
CA GLY A 19 12.95 -1.99 -19.52
C GLY A 19 11.91 -3.06 -19.88
N GLN A 20 11.33 -3.74 -18.89
CA GLN A 20 10.31 -4.77 -19.11
C GLN A 20 8.93 -4.25 -18.70
N SER A 21 8.09 -3.99 -19.70
CA SER A 21 6.65 -3.79 -19.56
C SER A 21 5.93 -5.12 -19.32
N VAL A 22 4.86 -5.10 -18.52
CA VAL A 22 4.02 -6.28 -18.29
C VAL A 22 2.58 -5.96 -18.67
N THR A 23 2.01 -6.74 -19.59
CA THR A 23 0.57 -6.68 -19.90
C THR A 23 -0.15 -7.82 -19.19
N VAL A 24 -1.24 -7.50 -18.51
CA VAL A 24 -2.12 -8.46 -17.86
C VAL A 24 -3.48 -8.39 -18.55
N LYS A 25 -4.06 -9.54 -18.89
CA LYS A 25 -5.46 -9.57 -19.34
C LYS A 25 -6.35 -9.92 -18.19
N GLN A 26 -7.47 -9.24 -18.05
CA GLN A 26 -8.43 -9.43 -16.99
C GLN A 26 -9.73 -9.98 -17.58
N LEU A 27 -10.22 -11.08 -17.00
CA LEU A 27 -11.53 -11.65 -17.33
C LEU A 27 -12.51 -11.25 -16.24
N ASN A 28 -13.54 -10.48 -16.60
CA ASN A 28 -14.57 -9.99 -15.70
C ASN A 28 -15.88 -10.73 -15.90
N CYS A 29 -16.59 -10.97 -14.79
CA CYS A 29 -17.97 -11.40 -14.84
C CYS A 29 -18.85 -10.27 -15.38
N SER A 30 -19.54 -10.47 -16.50
CA SER A 30 -20.37 -9.42 -17.11
C SER A 30 -21.59 -9.01 -16.26
N SER A 31 -21.90 -9.74 -15.18
CA SER A 31 -23.01 -9.43 -14.28
C SER A 31 -22.63 -8.53 -13.11
N CYS A 32 -21.41 -8.65 -12.57
CA CYS A 32 -20.99 -7.89 -11.38
C CYS A 32 -19.65 -7.17 -11.57
N ASP A 33 -19.07 -7.26 -12.76
CA ASP A 33 -17.81 -6.66 -13.18
C ASP A 33 -16.57 -7.08 -12.36
N LYS A 34 -16.71 -8.08 -11.48
CA LYS A 34 -15.59 -8.62 -10.71
C LYS A 34 -14.70 -9.48 -11.58
N CYS A 35 -13.40 -9.30 -11.42
CA CYS A 35 -12.35 -10.13 -11.99
C CYS A 35 -12.48 -11.57 -11.49
N VAL A 36 -12.62 -12.50 -12.42
CA VAL A 36 -12.64 -13.94 -12.17
C VAL A 36 -11.32 -14.61 -12.50
N ALA A 37 -10.53 -14.05 -13.42
CA ALA A 37 -9.22 -14.57 -13.79
C ALA A 37 -8.32 -13.45 -14.36
N LEU A 38 -7.01 -13.63 -14.17
CA LEU A 38 -5.96 -12.82 -14.77
C LEU A 38 -5.09 -13.71 -15.66
N SER A 39 -4.69 -13.20 -16.81
CA SER A 39 -3.72 -13.85 -17.71
C SER A 39 -2.37 -13.16 -17.61
N PHE A 40 -1.35 -13.93 -17.26
CA PHE A 40 0.06 -13.53 -17.29
C PHE A 40 0.88 -14.63 -17.95
N SER A 41 1.77 -14.28 -18.88
CA SER A 41 2.54 -15.25 -19.68
C SER A 41 1.65 -16.31 -20.35
N ASP A 42 0.52 -15.88 -20.93
CA ASP A 42 -0.48 -16.71 -21.62
C ASP A 42 -1.16 -17.79 -20.76
N ALA A 43 -1.04 -17.71 -19.43
CA ALA A 43 -1.72 -18.59 -18.49
C ALA A 43 -2.79 -17.86 -17.67
N TRP A 44 -4.03 -18.37 -17.71
CA TRP A 44 -5.15 -17.86 -16.92
C TRP A 44 -5.16 -18.48 -15.52
N ASN A 45 -5.21 -17.62 -14.51
CA ASN A 45 -5.21 -17.99 -13.10
C ASN A 45 -6.27 -17.16 -12.36
N THR A 46 -6.84 -17.70 -11.27
CA THR A 46 -7.72 -16.87 -10.43
C THR A 46 -6.87 -15.81 -9.72
N PRO A 47 -7.48 -14.69 -9.25
CA PRO A 47 -6.75 -13.71 -8.45
C PRO A 47 -6.05 -14.32 -7.23
N GLU A 48 -6.63 -15.33 -6.57
CA GLU A 48 -6.01 -15.99 -5.42
C GLU A 48 -4.83 -16.88 -5.82
N ASP A 49 -4.90 -17.55 -6.98
CA ASP A 49 -3.77 -18.32 -7.52
C ASP A 49 -2.60 -17.39 -7.87
N ILE A 50 -2.89 -16.21 -8.43
CA ILE A 50 -1.89 -15.16 -8.67
C ILE A 50 -1.24 -14.67 -7.37
N LEU A 51 -1.91 -14.76 -6.22
CA LEU A 51 -1.33 -14.39 -4.93
C LEU A 51 -0.57 -15.53 -4.24
N THR A 52 -0.49 -16.69 -4.89
CA THR A 52 0.21 -17.86 -4.39
C THR A 52 1.50 -18.08 -5.17
N ASP A 53 2.56 -18.43 -4.45
CA ASP A 53 3.85 -18.85 -4.99
C ASP A 53 4.22 -20.18 -4.32
N ASP A 54 4.75 -21.12 -5.11
CA ASP A 54 5.19 -22.44 -4.64
C ASP A 54 6.47 -22.36 -3.80
N THR A 55 7.08 -21.17 -3.70
CA THR A 55 8.23 -20.91 -2.84
C THR A 55 7.84 -20.73 -1.37
N GLU A 56 8.76 -21.00 -0.44
CA GLU A 56 8.57 -20.74 1.00
C GLU A 56 8.75 -19.26 1.39
N ARG A 57 8.49 -18.30 0.48
CA ARG A 57 8.64 -16.86 0.76
C ARG A 57 7.85 -16.45 2.01
N ASN A 58 8.53 -15.76 2.92
CA ASN A 58 7.94 -15.32 4.17
C ASN A 58 8.63 -14.04 4.68
N GLY A 59 7.87 -12.94 4.77
CA GLY A 59 8.39 -11.61 5.11
C GLY A 59 8.12 -10.56 4.03
N TRP A 60 8.78 -9.41 4.15
CA TRP A 60 8.71 -8.33 3.17
C TRP A 60 9.77 -8.52 2.08
N PHE A 61 9.34 -8.46 0.83
CA PHE A 61 10.21 -8.57 -0.34
C PHE A 61 9.93 -7.42 -1.30
N GLU A 62 11.00 -6.83 -1.83
CA GLU A 62 10.90 -5.81 -2.88
C GLU A 62 10.48 -6.45 -4.20
N VAL A 63 9.59 -5.78 -4.93
CA VAL A 63 9.17 -6.18 -6.27
C VAL A 63 10.38 -6.12 -7.19
N SER A 64 10.80 -7.28 -7.69
CA SER A 64 12.03 -7.41 -8.49
C SER A 64 11.82 -8.21 -9.78
N SER A 65 10.59 -8.63 -10.05
CA SER A 65 10.26 -9.41 -11.26
C SER A 65 8.92 -8.99 -11.87
N PRO A 66 8.71 -9.28 -13.17
CA PRO A 66 7.40 -9.18 -13.82
C PRO A 66 6.29 -9.93 -13.08
N ARG A 67 6.62 -11.07 -12.44
CA ARG A 67 5.64 -11.84 -11.66
C ARG A 67 5.20 -11.09 -10.41
N ASP A 68 6.14 -10.50 -9.67
CA ASP A 68 5.84 -9.71 -8.46
C ASP A 68 4.98 -8.48 -8.79
N ARG A 69 5.16 -7.88 -9.97
CA ARG A 69 4.31 -6.81 -10.50
C ARG A 69 2.86 -7.24 -10.66
N VAL A 70 2.64 -8.42 -11.24
CA VAL A 70 1.29 -8.99 -11.35
C VAL A 70 0.70 -9.31 -9.98
N VAL A 71 1.50 -9.79 -9.01
CA VAL A 71 1.06 -9.96 -7.61
C VAL A 71 0.61 -8.63 -7.03
N CYS A 72 1.42 -7.57 -7.19
CA CYS A 72 1.09 -6.24 -6.69
C CYS A 72 -0.20 -5.69 -7.33
N TYR A 73 -0.33 -5.84 -8.66
CA TYR A 73 -1.55 -5.46 -9.38
C TYR A 73 -2.77 -6.23 -8.86
N ALA A 74 -2.65 -7.55 -8.66
CA ALA A 74 -3.72 -8.35 -8.09
C ALA A 74 -4.09 -7.89 -6.67
N LEU A 75 -3.12 -7.53 -5.82
CA LEU A 75 -3.42 -6.99 -4.49
C LEU A 75 -4.12 -5.62 -4.55
N SER A 76 -3.64 -4.69 -5.38
CA SER A 76 -4.10 -3.30 -5.41
C SER A 76 -5.37 -3.10 -6.24
N GLN A 77 -5.38 -3.57 -7.48
CA GLN A 77 -6.43 -3.29 -8.45
C GLN A 77 -7.56 -4.33 -8.45
N ILE A 78 -7.27 -5.54 -7.96
CA ILE A 78 -8.26 -6.61 -7.88
C ILE A 78 -8.75 -6.79 -6.45
N MET A 79 -7.90 -7.26 -5.54
CA MET A 79 -8.31 -7.57 -4.17
C MET A 79 -8.81 -6.34 -3.43
N TYR A 80 -8.00 -5.28 -3.34
CA TYR A 80 -8.40 -4.08 -2.64
C TYR A 80 -9.56 -3.36 -3.33
N ARG A 81 -9.50 -3.13 -4.64
CA ARG A 81 -10.51 -2.33 -5.33
C ARG A 81 -11.85 -3.03 -5.56
N GLN A 82 -11.89 -4.36 -5.75
CA GLN A 82 -13.12 -5.08 -6.13
C GLN A 82 -13.66 -6.03 -5.05
N PHE A 83 -12.78 -6.58 -4.21
CA PHE A 83 -13.14 -7.58 -3.20
C PHE A 83 -13.13 -7.04 -1.77
N GLU A 84 -12.28 -6.06 -1.48
CA GLU A 84 -12.10 -5.43 -0.17
C GLU A 84 -12.19 -3.90 -0.29
N VAL A 85 -13.26 -3.46 -0.97
CA VAL A 85 -13.50 -2.08 -1.42
C VAL A 85 -13.22 -1.07 -0.30
N PRO A 86 -12.40 -0.03 -0.56
CA PRO A 86 -12.11 1.00 0.43
C PRO A 86 -13.36 1.72 0.94
N GLU A 87 -13.40 1.99 2.23
CA GLU A 87 -14.45 2.79 2.89
C GLU A 87 -13.98 4.25 3.05
N GLU A 88 -14.58 5.19 2.30
CA GLU A 88 -14.25 6.63 2.36
C GLU A 88 -14.44 7.19 3.78
N GLU A 89 -15.47 6.75 4.50
CA GLU A 89 -15.74 7.17 5.89
C GLU A 89 -14.66 6.73 6.87
N ARG A 90 -13.75 5.84 6.44
CA ARG A 90 -12.57 5.41 7.21
C ARG A 90 -11.27 6.00 6.70
N GLU A 91 -11.36 6.98 5.80
CA GLU A 91 -10.20 7.60 5.15
C GLU A 91 -9.38 6.55 4.38
N GLU A 92 -10.04 5.52 3.82
CA GLU A 92 -9.42 4.56 2.90
C GLU A 92 -9.57 5.09 1.47
N ALA A 93 -8.46 5.38 0.80
CA ALA A 93 -8.43 5.89 -0.57
C ALA A 93 -8.27 4.76 -1.60
N ILE A 94 -8.77 4.97 -2.81
CA ILE A 94 -8.45 4.10 -3.96
C ILE A 94 -6.98 4.33 -4.32
N PHE A 95 -6.24 3.24 -4.53
CA PHE A 95 -4.84 3.31 -4.91
C PHE A 95 -4.67 3.38 -6.42
N ASP A 96 -3.90 4.34 -6.89
CA ASP A 96 -3.35 4.34 -8.23
C ASP A 96 -2.27 3.26 -8.38
N GLN A 97 -1.85 3.00 -9.62
CA GLN A 97 -0.67 2.16 -9.83
C GLN A 97 0.60 2.88 -9.34
N PRO A 98 1.58 2.15 -8.77
CA PRO A 98 2.85 2.74 -8.39
C PRO A 98 3.58 3.36 -9.60
N ASP A 99 4.26 4.48 -9.39
CA ASP A 99 5.10 5.09 -10.41
C ASP A 99 6.36 4.23 -10.64
N PRO A 100 7.05 4.35 -11.80
CA PRO A 100 8.27 3.58 -12.07
C PRO A 100 9.39 3.75 -11.03
N THR A 101 9.43 4.90 -10.35
CA THR A 101 10.43 5.21 -9.30
C THR A 101 10.02 4.73 -7.91
N ASP A 102 8.80 4.22 -7.74
CA ASP A 102 8.31 3.75 -6.46
C ASP A 102 8.98 2.45 -6.05
N ILE A 103 9.37 2.37 -4.79
CA ILE A 103 9.76 1.11 -4.18
C ILE A 103 8.49 0.41 -3.72
N VAL A 104 8.24 -0.79 -4.23
CA VAL A 104 7.06 -1.59 -3.89
C VAL A 104 7.49 -2.82 -3.11
N MET A 105 6.87 -3.03 -1.95
CA MET A 105 7.20 -4.11 -1.02
C MET A 105 5.98 -5.01 -0.82
N ILE A 106 6.12 -6.31 -1.06
CA ILE A 106 5.05 -7.31 -0.88
C ILE A 106 5.32 -8.11 0.39
N PHE A 107 4.29 -8.31 1.21
CA PHE A 107 4.38 -9.23 2.34
C PHE A 107 3.88 -10.62 1.96
N TRP A 108 4.80 -11.58 2.02
CA TRP A 108 4.53 -12.99 1.84
C TRP A 108 4.40 -13.69 3.18
N LEU A 109 3.41 -14.57 3.31
CA LEU A 109 3.18 -15.40 4.47
C LEU A 109 3.07 -16.85 4.01
N LYS A 110 4.15 -17.61 4.15
CA LYS A 110 4.23 -19.03 3.73
C LYS A 110 3.78 -19.22 2.27
N GLY A 111 4.40 -18.46 1.36
CA GLY A 111 4.09 -18.53 -0.08
C GLY A 111 2.83 -17.78 -0.51
N GLN A 112 2.04 -17.22 0.42
CA GLN A 112 0.86 -16.41 0.08
C GLN A 112 1.14 -14.91 0.24
N ALA A 113 0.93 -14.12 -0.81
CA ALA A 113 0.98 -12.66 -0.73
C ALA A 113 -0.29 -12.12 -0.03
N ILE A 114 -0.11 -11.36 1.05
CA ILE A 114 -1.24 -10.90 1.88
C ILE A 114 -1.29 -9.38 2.08
N GLY A 115 -0.40 -8.63 1.44
CA GLY A 115 -0.34 -7.19 1.57
C GLY A 115 0.84 -6.60 0.82
N PHE A 116 0.82 -5.29 0.66
CA PHE A 116 1.92 -4.54 0.07
C PHE A 116 1.99 -3.14 0.67
N TYR A 117 3.10 -2.45 0.44
CA TYR A 117 3.17 -1.01 0.58
C TYR A 117 4.08 -0.40 -0.49
N THR A 118 3.93 0.90 -0.72
CA THR A 118 4.78 1.67 -1.63
C THR A 118 5.51 2.78 -0.89
N ILE A 119 6.76 3.01 -1.24
CA ILE A 119 7.57 4.14 -0.80
C ILE A 119 7.90 5.00 -2.02
N LYS A 120 7.56 6.28 -1.95
CA LYS A 120 8.12 7.33 -2.80
C LYS A 120 9.50 7.67 -2.24
N PRO A 121 10.61 7.40 -2.95
CA PRO A 121 11.94 7.66 -2.41
C PRO A 121 12.16 9.16 -2.18
N LYS A 122 12.90 9.53 -1.14
CA LYS A 122 13.35 10.90 -0.97
C LYS A 122 14.13 11.34 -2.22
N GLY A 123 13.79 12.51 -2.74
CA GLY A 123 14.42 13.07 -3.93
C GLY A 123 13.91 12.52 -5.25
N SER A 124 12.87 11.67 -5.27
CA SER A 124 12.20 11.33 -6.54
C SER A 124 11.40 12.53 -7.06
N LEU A 125 11.45 12.74 -8.38
CA LEU A 125 10.75 13.82 -9.08
C LEU A 125 9.28 13.45 -9.30
N VAL A 126 8.39 14.38 -9.00
CA VAL A 126 6.98 14.33 -9.42
C VAL A 126 6.86 15.14 -10.70
N GLU A 127 6.81 14.48 -11.86
CA GLU A 127 6.87 15.14 -13.17
C GLU A 127 5.77 16.20 -13.37
N ARG A 128 4.57 15.97 -12.82
CA ARG A 128 3.43 16.89 -12.98
C ARG A 128 3.64 18.22 -12.28
N THR A 129 4.35 18.23 -11.15
CA THR A 129 4.59 19.44 -10.34
C THR A 129 6.03 19.94 -10.44
N MET A 130 6.94 19.13 -11.00
CA MET A 130 8.38 19.35 -11.02
C MET A 130 9.01 19.48 -9.62
N GLU A 131 8.35 18.95 -8.60
CA GLU A 131 8.82 18.93 -7.22
C GLU A 131 9.50 17.61 -6.89
N HIS A 132 10.32 17.59 -5.83
CA HIS A 132 10.96 16.38 -5.34
C HIS A 132 10.49 16.04 -3.92
N TYR A 133 10.30 14.76 -3.64
CA TYR A 133 9.94 14.30 -2.30
C TYR A 133 11.00 14.70 -1.26
N ALA A 134 10.60 15.42 -0.22
CA ALA A 134 11.49 15.90 0.83
C ALA A 134 11.98 14.77 1.78
N MET A 135 11.25 13.65 1.81
CA MET A 135 11.51 12.48 2.65
C MET A 135 10.97 11.19 2.03
N HIS A 136 11.44 10.03 2.51
CA HIS A 136 10.88 8.75 2.11
C HIS A 136 9.43 8.69 2.57
N THR A 137 8.50 8.51 1.64
CA THR A 137 7.07 8.65 1.93
C THR A 137 6.35 7.33 1.70
N LEU A 138 5.71 6.81 2.75
CA LEU A 138 4.72 5.75 2.64
C LEU A 138 3.47 6.32 1.95
N ASP A 139 3.27 5.89 0.70
CA ASP A 139 2.22 6.43 -0.16
C ASP A 139 0.97 5.55 -0.13
N THR A 140 1.15 4.24 -0.32
CA THR A 140 0.06 3.27 -0.21
C THR A 140 0.45 2.13 0.73
N ALA A 141 -0.53 1.59 1.46
CA ALA A 141 -0.33 0.45 2.34
C ALA A 141 -1.60 -0.38 2.45
N TYR A 142 -1.46 -1.68 2.25
CA TYR A 142 -2.58 -2.61 2.24
C TYR A 142 -2.22 -3.93 2.91
N VAL A 143 -3.14 -4.45 3.72
CA VAL A 143 -3.13 -5.81 4.23
C VAL A 143 -4.53 -6.38 4.03
N ARG A 144 -4.59 -7.58 3.43
CA ARG A 144 -5.83 -8.36 3.21
C ARG A 144 -6.67 -8.34 4.49
N SER A 145 -7.96 -8.03 4.34
CA SER A 145 -8.94 -7.87 5.42
C SER A 145 -8.90 -9.03 6.42
N VAL A 146 -8.84 -10.26 5.91
CA VAL A 146 -8.78 -11.52 6.68
C VAL A 146 -7.48 -11.69 7.50
N LYS A 147 -6.44 -10.92 7.20
CA LYS A 147 -5.16 -10.90 7.92
C LYS A 147 -4.97 -9.65 8.79
N ARG A 148 -5.89 -8.67 8.73
CA ARG A 148 -5.81 -7.45 9.57
C ARG A 148 -5.89 -7.81 11.06
N ARG A 149 -5.37 -6.91 11.91
CA ARG A 149 -5.28 -7.06 13.38
C ARG A 149 -4.36 -8.19 13.89
N GLN A 150 -3.52 -8.76 13.04
CA GLN A 150 -2.54 -9.79 13.40
C GLN A 150 -1.10 -9.23 13.50
N GLY A 151 -0.94 -7.91 13.52
CA GLY A 151 0.37 -7.25 13.70
C GLY A 151 1.14 -6.93 12.42
N TYR A 152 0.64 -7.27 11.22
CA TYR A 152 1.37 -7.00 9.97
C TYR A 152 1.62 -5.52 9.69
N GLY A 153 0.70 -4.61 10.06
CA GLY A 153 0.95 -3.17 9.98
C GLY A 153 2.09 -2.68 10.89
N MET A 154 2.28 -3.31 12.06
CA MET A 154 3.44 -3.02 12.90
C MET A 154 4.73 -3.54 12.27
N ARG A 155 4.69 -4.75 11.69
CA ARG A 155 5.83 -5.34 10.97
C ARG A 155 6.22 -4.52 9.74
N MET A 156 5.24 -3.88 9.09
CA MET A 156 5.48 -2.92 8.01
C MET A 156 6.30 -1.73 8.49
N LEU A 157 5.85 -1.05 9.56
CA LEU A 157 6.59 0.09 10.11
C LEU A 157 7.99 -0.30 10.63
N GLN A 158 8.14 -1.50 11.20
CA GLN A 158 9.45 -2.05 11.57
C GLN A 158 10.35 -2.24 10.34
N ASN A 159 9.80 -2.74 9.23
CA ASN A 159 10.56 -2.92 8.00
C ASN A 159 11.00 -1.56 7.43
N ILE A 160 10.08 -0.60 7.29
CA ILE A 160 10.39 0.76 6.80
C ILE A 160 11.48 1.43 7.64
N THR A 161 11.35 1.41 8.97
CA THR A 161 12.32 2.06 9.85
C THR A 161 13.67 1.36 9.95
N SER A 162 13.71 0.06 9.68
CA SER A 162 14.96 -0.70 9.57
C SER A 162 15.66 -0.42 8.23
N SER A 163 14.90 -0.21 7.16
CA SER A 163 15.44 0.17 5.84
C SER A 163 15.97 1.62 5.82
N TYR A 164 15.37 2.51 6.60
CA TYR A 164 15.73 3.94 6.66
C TYR A 164 15.99 4.39 8.11
N PRO A 165 17.02 3.86 8.77
CA PRO A 165 17.28 4.16 10.18
C PRO A 165 17.54 5.67 10.38
N GLY A 166 16.90 6.26 11.40
CA GLY A 166 17.06 7.67 11.77
C GLY A 166 16.48 8.72 10.80
N ASN A 167 15.95 8.29 9.66
CA ASN A 167 15.37 9.18 8.66
C ASN A 167 13.97 9.66 9.06
N ASP A 168 13.59 10.82 8.53
CA ASP A 168 12.20 11.26 8.51
C ASP A 168 11.41 10.41 7.51
N ILE A 169 10.22 9.98 7.93
CA ILE A 169 9.29 9.16 7.15
C ILE A 169 7.98 9.92 6.97
N GLY A 170 7.65 10.19 5.72
CA GLY A 170 6.39 10.79 5.31
C GLY A 170 5.28 9.74 5.20
N PHE A 171 4.05 10.17 5.39
CA PHE A 171 2.84 9.39 5.18
C PHE A 171 1.90 10.25 4.34
N SER A 172 1.64 9.84 3.10
CA SER A 172 0.73 10.55 2.21
C SER A 172 -0.67 10.62 2.81
N LYS A 173 -1.35 11.74 2.58
CA LYS A 173 -2.78 11.85 2.90
C LYS A 173 -3.67 11.20 1.82
N PRO A 174 -4.85 10.69 2.20
CA PRO A 174 -5.34 10.57 3.58
C PRO A 174 -4.72 9.38 4.34
N ILE A 175 -4.49 9.54 5.66
CA ILE A 175 -4.08 8.44 6.53
C ILE A 175 -5.33 7.77 7.12
N SER A 176 -5.56 6.51 6.75
CA SER A 176 -6.74 5.76 7.21
C SER A 176 -6.83 5.63 8.74
N PHE A 177 -8.04 5.50 9.27
CA PHE A 177 -8.26 5.30 10.71
C PHE A 177 -7.54 4.06 11.25
N SER A 178 -7.41 3.03 10.41
CA SER A 178 -6.68 1.81 10.75
C SER A 178 -5.17 2.09 10.88
N MET A 179 -4.60 2.86 9.96
CA MET A 179 -3.19 3.25 9.99
C MET A 179 -2.87 4.15 11.19
N TRP A 180 -3.74 5.10 11.53
CA TRP A 180 -3.60 5.93 12.74
C TRP A 180 -3.48 5.08 14.03
N LYS A 181 -4.22 3.97 14.13
CA LYS A 181 -4.10 3.04 15.26
C LYS A 181 -2.74 2.35 15.29
N VAL A 182 -2.23 1.95 14.13
CA VAL A 182 -0.90 1.33 13.98
C VAL A 182 0.20 2.33 14.34
N LEU A 183 0.17 3.53 13.75
CA LEU A 183 1.10 4.64 14.03
C LEU A 183 1.14 4.98 15.52
N ARG A 184 -0.02 5.14 16.14
CA ARG A 184 -0.13 5.40 17.58
C ARG A 184 0.53 4.32 18.40
N LYS A 185 0.22 3.05 18.14
CA LYS A 185 0.85 1.93 18.85
C LYS A 185 2.36 1.91 18.60
N TYR A 186 2.81 2.13 17.37
CA TYR A 186 4.22 2.12 17.03
C TYR A 186 5.01 3.21 17.77
N LEU A 187 4.54 4.46 17.73
CA LEU A 187 5.20 5.61 18.37
C LEU A 187 5.10 5.59 19.91
N GLN A 188 4.13 4.86 20.47
CA GLN A 188 4.11 4.58 21.91
C GLN A 188 5.30 3.71 22.33
N HIS A 189 5.63 2.68 21.56
CA HIS A 189 6.72 1.74 21.86
C HIS A 189 8.10 2.21 21.39
N ASN A 190 8.15 3.08 20.38
CA ASN A 190 9.41 3.54 19.77
C ASN A 190 9.53 5.06 19.88
N ALA A 191 10.07 5.54 21.01
CA ALA A 191 10.13 6.96 21.31
C ALA A 191 11.01 7.76 20.34
N ASP A 192 12.07 7.14 19.81
CA ASP A 192 13.03 7.77 18.89
C ASP A 192 12.42 8.17 17.54
N TYR A 193 11.26 7.61 17.18
CA TYR A 193 10.55 7.94 15.95
C TYR A 193 9.44 8.98 16.14
N ARG A 194 9.20 9.46 17.37
CA ARG A 194 8.12 10.42 17.66
C ARG A 194 8.32 11.77 16.98
N ASN A 195 9.56 12.14 16.68
CA ASN A 195 9.93 13.35 15.93
C ASN A 195 10.32 13.04 14.47
N LYS A 196 10.01 11.84 13.96
CA LYS A 196 10.43 11.37 12.63
C LYS A 196 9.29 10.99 11.70
N PHE A 197 8.07 10.85 12.21
CA PHE A 197 6.92 10.43 11.41
C PHE A 197 6.04 11.64 11.10
N TRP A 198 5.83 11.89 9.82
CA TRP A 198 5.19 13.10 9.31
C TRP A 198 4.01 12.71 8.42
N GLU A 199 2.84 13.28 8.69
CA GLU A 199 1.76 13.31 7.72
C GLU A 199 2.09 14.41 6.72
N ILE A 200 2.04 14.11 5.42
CA ILE A 200 2.44 15.06 4.38
C ILE A 200 1.35 15.28 3.33
N GLU A 201 1.39 16.48 2.73
CA GLU A 201 0.67 16.85 1.51
C GLU A 201 1.67 17.03 0.36
N GLY A 202 1.30 16.59 -0.84
CA GLY A 202 2.19 16.63 -2.00
C GLY A 202 3.52 15.92 -1.74
N THR A 203 4.64 16.62 -1.99
CA THR A 203 6.01 16.12 -1.83
C THR A 203 6.57 16.29 -0.41
N GLY A 204 5.78 16.81 0.54
CA GLY A 204 6.21 17.02 1.93
C GLY A 204 7.21 18.16 2.11
N GLY A 205 7.19 19.16 1.23
CA GLY A 205 7.95 20.39 1.37
C GLY A 205 7.60 21.20 2.62
N GLU A 206 8.35 22.28 2.86
CA GLU A 206 8.12 23.16 4.01
C GLU A 206 6.67 23.68 4.03
N GLY A 207 6.02 23.62 5.20
CA GLY A 207 4.60 23.97 5.36
C GLY A 207 3.61 22.84 5.04
N ASN A 208 4.02 21.82 4.29
CA ASN A 208 3.17 20.70 3.86
C ASN A 208 3.37 19.42 4.69
N GLN A 209 3.86 19.56 5.92
CA GLN A 209 4.16 18.43 6.80
C GLN A 209 3.68 18.68 8.23
N LYS A 210 3.11 17.66 8.86
CA LYS A 210 2.61 17.70 10.25
C LYS A 210 3.14 16.51 11.03
N LEU A 211 3.74 16.76 12.19
CA LEU A 211 4.28 15.68 13.02
C LEU A 211 3.14 14.80 13.55
N ILE A 212 3.17 13.50 13.21
CA ILE A 212 2.13 12.53 13.55
C ILE A 212 1.98 12.38 15.07
N TRP A 213 3.09 12.35 15.80
CA TRP A 213 3.04 12.26 17.26
C TRP A 213 2.34 13.46 17.91
N TYR A 214 2.58 14.66 17.37
CA TYR A 214 1.90 15.87 17.85
C TYR A 214 0.39 15.79 17.60
N ALA A 215 -0.03 15.37 16.40
CA ALA A 215 -1.45 15.16 16.07
C ALA A 215 -2.13 14.15 17.01
N ILE A 216 -1.47 13.02 17.30
CA ILE A 216 -1.91 12.01 18.25
C ILE A 216 -2.16 12.62 19.64
N LYS A 217 -1.19 13.39 20.16
CA LYS A 217 -1.30 14.01 21.49
C LYS A 217 -2.38 15.09 21.56
N PHE A 218 -2.56 15.84 20.48
CA PHE A 218 -3.62 16.83 20.39
C PHE A 218 -5.01 16.17 20.43
N GLN A 219 -5.21 15.07 19.71
CA GLN A 219 -6.45 14.27 19.76
C GLN A 219 -6.73 13.72 21.17
N ASP A 220 -5.70 13.24 21.87
CA ASP A 220 -5.84 12.71 23.24
C ASP A 220 -6.28 13.78 24.23
N LYS A 221 -5.76 15.01 24.10
CA LYS A 221 -6.17 16.14 24.93
C LYS A 221 -7.65 16.48 24.70
N LYS A 222 -8.08 16.59 23.44
CA LYS A 222 -9.49 16.89 23.09
C LYS A 222 -10.46 15.85 23.66
N LYS A 223 -10.12 14.56 23.58
CA LYS A 223 -10.95 13.48 24.14
C LYS A 223 -11.09 13.56 25.66
N LYS A 224 -10.03 13.99 26.38
CA LYS A 224 -10.08 14.17 27.83
C LYS A 224 -10.98 15.34 28.23
N THR A 225 -10.95 16.45 27.48
CA THR A 225 -11.82 17.60 27.74
C THR A 225 -13.29 17.22 27.58
N LEU A 226 -13.65 16.51 26.50
CA LEU A 226 -15.02 16.07 26.22
C LEU A 226 -15.59 15.01 27.20
N HIS A 227 -14.73 14.34 27.97
CA HIS A 227 -15.17 13.32 28.95
C HIS A 227 -15.26 13.87 30.38
N ASN A 228 -14.78 15.11 30.59
CA ASN A 228 -14.83 15.82 31.87
C ASN A 228 -15.92 16.92 31.89
N GLU A 229 -16.68 17.05 30.80
CA GLU A 229 -17.90 17.86 30.64
C GLU A 229 -19.12 16.93 30.64
#